data_AF-A0A923S8K7-F1
#
_entry.id   AF-A0A923S8K7-F1
#
_cell.length_a   1.000
_cell.length_b   1.000
_cell.length_c   1.000
_cell.angle_alpha   90.00
_cell.angle_beta   90.00
_cell.angle_gamma   90.00
#
_symmetry.space_group_name_H-M   'P 1'
#
loop_
_entity.id
_entity.type
_entity.pdbx_description
1 polymer ?
#
loop_
_entity_poly.entity_id
_entity_poly.type
_entity_poly.pdbx_seq_one_letter_code
_entity_poly.pdbx_strand_id
1 'polypeptide(L)'
;MLMINKAIAEATEENHKISTLRANGLLDADACAVRMNAISAKLTQLRGERRWLSENEVLDEAMDAIRKMTAVIKNGPEQMNIFDEDLFDSLVEKVIAESQTRIRFRLCGGLELAEQLEVAAR
;
A
#
# COMPACT_ATOMS: atom_id res chain seq x y z
N MET A 1 -0.13 11.55 -5.73
CA MET A 1 -1.29 11.66 -4.82
C MET A 1 -1.86 13.08 -4.62
N LEU A 2 -1.05 14.11 -4.35
CA LEU A 2 -1.57 15.47 -4.10
C LEU A 2 -2.43 16.07 -5.25
N MET A 3 -1.96 15.95 -6.49
CA MET A 3 -2.69 16.52 -7.64
C MET A 3 -4.04 15.85 -7.89
N ILE A 4 -4.11 14.51 -7.78
CA ILE A 4 -5.36 13.78 -8.01
C ILE A 4 -6.39 14.03 -6.91
N ASN A 5 -5.96 14.17 -5.66
CA ASN A 5 -6.83 14.54 -4.54
C ASN A 5 -7.39 15.96 -4.72
N LYS A 6 -6.57 16.90 -5.21
CA LYS A 6 -7.02 18.25 -5.54
C LYS A 6 -8.07 18.24 -6.65
N ALA A 7 -7.84 17.49 -7.74
CA ALA A 7 -8.81 17.37 -8.83
C ALA A 7 -10.15 16.74 -8.39
N ILE A 8 -10.12 15.75 -7.48
CA ILE A 8 -11.33 15.16 -6.89
C ILE A 8 -12.07 16.20 -6.04
N ALA A 9 -11.36 16.99 -5.23
CA ALA A 9 -11.95 18.05 -4.41
C ALA A 9 -12.63 19.11 -5.27
N GLU A 10 -11.96 19.59 -6.31
CA GLU A 10 -12.51 20.57 -7.27
C GLU A 10 -13.77 20.04 -7.97
N ALA A 11 -13.76 18.80 -8.46
CA ALA A 11 -14.94 18.19 -9.09
C ALA A 11 -16.10 17.96 -8.09
N THR A 12 -15.79 17.67 -6.83
CA THR A 12 -16.80 17.52 -5.77
C THR A 12 -17.43 18.87 -5.42
N GLU A 13 -16.62 19.92 -5.36
CA GLU A 13 -17.09 21.30 -5.15
C GLU A 13 -17.97 21.78 -6.30
N GLU A 14 -17.57 21.47 -7.55
CA GLU A 14 -18.39 21.75 -8.72
C GLU A 14 -19.76 21.05 -8.65
N ASN A 15 -19.77 19.76 -8.27
CA ASN A 15 -21.02 19.02 -8.08
C ASN A 15 -21.92 19.66 -7.02
N HIS A 16 -21.34 20.10 -5.91
CA HIS A 16 -22.08 20.79 -4.85
C HIS A 16 -22.67 22.11 -5.37
N LYS A 17 -21.89 22.92 -6.10
CA LYS A 17 -22.36 24.20 -6.67
C LYS A 17 -23.56 24.00 -7.60
N ILE A 18 -23.49 22.99 -8.48
CA ILE A 18 -24.59 22.67 -9.39
C ILE A 18 -25.84 22.20 -8.64
N SER A 19 -25.68 21.36 -7.61
CA SER A 19 -26.79 20.94 -6.76
C SER A 19 -27.47 22.13 -6.07
N THR A 20 -26.68 23.08 -5.54
CA THR A 20 -27.21 24.31 -4.93
C THR A 20 -27.94 25.20 -5.93
N LEU A 21 -27.38 25.40 -7.14
CA LEU A 21 -28.01 26.20 -8.19
C LEU A 21 -29.34 25.58 -8.66
N ARG A 22 -29.42 24.25 -8.76
CA ARG A 22 -30.67 23.52 -9.05
C ARG A 22 -31.69 23.70 -7.94
N ALA A 23 -31.29 23.54 -6.68
CA ALA A 23 -32.18 23.70 -5.52
C ALA A 23 -32.79 25.12 -5.44
N ASN A 24 -32.04 26.13 -5.89
CA ASN A 24 -32.48 27.52 -5.95
C ASN A 24 -33.31 27.85 -7.22
N GLY A 25 -33.57 26.88 -8.11
CA GLY A 25 -34.33 27.09 -9.35
C GLY A 25 -33.59 27.90 -10.41
N LEU A 26 -32.25 28.06 -10.28
CA LEU A 26 -31.42 28.89 -11.16
C LEU A 26 -30.84 28.13 -12.36
N LEU A 27 -31.12 26.83 -12.47
CA LEU A 27 -30.65 25.96 -13.55
C LEU A 27 -31.80 25.15 -14.13
N ASP A 28 -31.85 25.11 -15.46
CA ASP A 28 -32.71 24.19 -16.21
C ASP A 28 -32.41 22.73 -15.85
N ALA A 29 -33.46 21.91 -15.79
CA ALA A 29 -33.37 20.53 -15.31
C ALA A 29 -32.52 19.64 -16.26
N ASP A 30 -32.64 19.83 -17.57
CA ASP A 30 -31.91 19.05 -18.56
C ASP A 30 -30.44 19.47 -18.60
N ALA A 31 -30.17 20.78 -18.59
CA ALA A 31 -28.81 21.30 -18.48
C ALA A 31 -28.10 20.86 -17.20
N CYS A 32 -28.83 20.82 -16.07
CA CYS A 32 -28.32 20.33 -14.80
C CYS A 32 -28.02 18.82 -14.86
N ALA A 33 -28.91 18.01 -15.44
CA ALA A 33 -28.72 16.57 -15.56
C ALA A 33 -27.48 16.25 -16.39
N VAL A 34 -27.28 16.92 -17.54
CA VAL A 34 -26.10 16.74 -18.39
C VAL A 34 -24.81 17.06 -17.63
N ARG A 35 -24.77 18.18 -16.90
CA ARG A 35 -23.56 18.54 -16.12
C ARG A 35 -23.30 17.61 -14.95
N MET A 36 -24.34 17.22 -14.19
CA MET A 36 -24.18 16.29 -13.07
C MET A 36 -23.67 14.93 -13.55
N ASN A 37 -24.13 14.45 -14.71
CA ASN A 37 -23.65 13.21 -15.30
C ASN A 37 -22.18 13.32 -15.72
N ALA A 38 -21.78 14.43 -16.35
CA ALA A 38 -20.39 14.67 -16.74
C ALA A 38 -19.44 14.72 -15.53
N ILE A 39 -19.85 15.41 -14.45
CA ILE A 39 -19.05 15.48 -13.21
C ILE A 39 -18.99 14.11 -12.53
N SER A 40 -20.10 13.36 -12.51
CA SER A 40 -20.14 12.01 -11.92
C SER A 40 -19.22 11.03 -12.66
N ALA A 41 -19.18 11.11 -14.00
CA ALA A 41 -18.25 10.34 -14.82
C ALA A 41 -16.79 10.70 -14.50
N LYS A 42 -16.47 12.01 -14.45
CA LYS A 42 -15.14 12.51 -14.09
C LYS A 42 -14.71 12.08 -12.68
N LEU A 43 -15.60 12.16 -11.70
CA LEU A 43 -15.32 11.71 -10.32
C LEU A 43 -15.07 10.20 -10.26
N THR A 44 -15.81 9.40 -11.04
CA THR A 44 -15.60 7.95 -11.13
C THR A 44 -14.21 7.65 -11.69
N GLN A 45 -13.81 8.31 -12.77
CA GLN A 45 -12.48 8.17 -13.37
C GLN A 45 -11.37 8.55 -12.38
N LEU A 46 -11.42 9.75 -11.80
CA LEU A 46 -10.38 10.25 -10.89
C LEU A 46 -10.23 9.37 -9.63
N ARG A 47 -11.35 8.83 -9.11
CA ARG A 47 -11.31 7.88 -7.98
C ARG A 47 -10.68 6.54 -8.36
N GLY A 48 -10.91 6.08 -9.59
CA GLY A 48 -10.26 4.89 -10.14
C GLY A 48 -8.75 5.08 -10.29
N GLU A 49 -8.34 6.18 -10.92
CA GLU A 49 -6.92 6.54 -11.08
C GLU A 49 -6.22 6.69 -9.72
N ARG A 50 -6.85 7.33 -8.72
CA ARG A 50 -6.28 7.45 -7.38
C ARG A 50 -6.08 6.08 -6.73
N ARG A 51 -7.05 5.16 -6.89
CA ARG A 51 -6.93 3.80 -6.36
C ARG A 51 -5.75 3.08 -7.00
N TRP A 52 -5.66 3.13 -8.33
CA TRP A 52 -4.56 2.52 -9.07
C TRP A 52 -3.21 3.08 -8.62
N LEU A 53 -3.07 4.40 -8.46
CA LEU A 53 -1.84 5.01 -7.95
C LEU A 53 -1.49 4.54 -6.53
N SER A 54 -2.49 4.43 -5.65
CA SER A 54 -2.29 3.92 -4.29
C SER A 54 -1.86 2.45 -4.27
N GLU A 55 -2.41 1.62 -5.15
CA GLU A 55 -1.99 0.22 -5.30
C GLU A 55 -0.54 0.12 -5.80
N ASN A 56 -0.13 0.99 -6.72
CA ASN A 56 1.26 1.04 -7.18
C ASN A 56 2.22 1.54 -6.09
N GLU A 57 1.80 2.50 -5.25
CA GLU A 57 2.61 2.99 -4.12
C GLU A 57 2.89 1.85 -3.12
N VAL A 58 1.91 1.01 -2.82
CA VAL A 58 2.10 -0.20 -1.99
C VAL A 58 3.06 -1.20 -2.65
N LEU A 59 2.99 -1.35 -3.97
CA LEU A 59 3.93 -2.22 -4.71
C LEU A 59 5.36 -1.66 -4.67
N ASP A 60 5.52 -0.34 -4.81
CA ASP A 60 6.81 0.33 -4.72
C ASP A 60 7.44 0.15 -3.33
N GLU A 61 6.65 0.33 -2.25
CA GLU A 61 7.10 0.07 -0.88
C GLU A 61 7.57 -1.38 -0.69
N ALA A 62 6.82 -2.36 -1.22
CA ALA A 62 7.21 -3.76 -1.17
C ALA A 62 8.51 -4.04 -1.94
N MET A 63 8.67 -3.43 -3.12
CA MET A 63 9.90 -3.53 -3.91
C MET A 63 11.11 -2.94 -3.17
N ASP A 64 10.93 -1.81 -2.50
CA ASP A 64 12.00 -1.16 -1.73
C ASP A 64 12.39 -1.99 -0.51
N ALA A 65 11.43 -2.62 0.17
CA ALA A 65 11.72 -3.57 1.25
C ALA A 65 12.56 -4.76 0.76
N ILE A 66 12.21 -5.35 -0.39
CA ILE A 66 12.97 -6.45 -1.01
C ILE A 66 14.38 -5.99 -1.42
N ARG A 67 14.52 -4.79 -2.00
CA ARG A 67 15.82 -4.22 -2.38
C ARG A 67 16.71 -4.01 -1.15
N LYS A 68 16.16 -3.46 -0.07
CA LYS A 68 16.87 -3.26 1.20
C LYS A 68 17.36 -4.59 1.77
N MET A 69 16.48 -5.58 1.87
CA MET A 69 16.84 -6.94 2.31
C MET A 69 17.94 -7.54 1.44
N THR A 70 17.83 -7.43 0.11
CA THR A 70 18.84 -7.93 -0.81
C THR A 70 20.20 -7.25 -0.59
N ALA A 71 20.21 -5.94 -0.35
CA ALA A 71 21.44 -5.20 -0.06
C ALA A 71 22.07 -5.65 1.26
N VAL A 72 21.27 -5.86 2.30
CA VAL A 72 21.74 -6.37 3.60
C VAL A 72 22.36 -7.76 3.45
N ILE A 73 21.69 -8.68 2.74
CA ILE A 73 22.21 -10.04 2.51
C ILE A 73 23.52 -10.00 1.70
N LYS A 74 23.60 -9.16 0.67
CA LYS A 74 24.80 -9.07 -0.20
C LYS A 74 25.99 -8.42 0.50
N ASN A 75 25.76 -7.47 1.39
CA ASN A 75 26.81 -6.78 2.13
C ASN A 75 27.14 -7.49 3.45
N GLY A 76 26.34 -8.48 3.83
CA GLY A 76 26.56 -9.32 5.00
C GLY A 76 27.75 -10.26 4.84
N PRO A 77 28.17 -10.90 5.93
CA PRO A 77 29.23 -11.90 5.89
C PRO A 77 28.81 -13.13 5.07
N GLU A 78 29.76 -13.78 4.38
CA GLU A 78 29.48 -15.01 3.63
C GLU A 78 28.97 -16.15 4.52
N GLN A 79 29.35 -16.15 5.81
CA GLN A 79 28.90 -17.09 6.82
C GLN A 79 28.62 -16.36 8.13
N MET A 80 27.46 -16.65 8.74
CA MET A 80 27.10 -16.21 10.07
C MET A 80 27.62 -17.20 11.11
N ASN A 81 28.87 -17.04 11.51
CA ASN A 81 29.49 -17.89 12.54
C ASN A 81 29.04 -17.51 13.97
N ILE A 82 28.53 -16.30 14.15
CA ILE A 82 28.01 -15.76 15.40
C ILE A 82 26.68 -15.07 15.07
N PHE A 83 25.75 -15.08 16.03
CA PHE A 83 24.51 -14.32 15.91
C PHE A 83 24.80 -12.81 15.90
N ASP A 84 24.31 -12.14 14.87
CA ASP A 84 24.38 -10.69 14.71
C ASP A 84 22.97 -10.12 14.90
N GLU A 85 22.77 -9.43 16.03
CA GLU A 85 21.49 -8.87 16.43
C GLU A 85 21.04 -7.74 15.50
N ASP A 86 21.96 -6.86 15.09
CA ASP A 86 21.66 -5.74 14.19
C ASP A 86 21.25 -6.25 12.80
N LEU A 87 21.94 -7.29 12.32
CA LEU A 87 21.60 -7.94 11.06
C LEU A 87 20.23 -8.64 11.14
N PHE A 88 19.97 -9.35 12.25
CA PHE A 88 18.68 -10.00 12.49
C PHE A 88 17.53 -8.99 12.52
N ASP A 89 17.66 -7.91 13.30
CA ASP A 89 16.66 -6.85 13.41
C ASP A 89 16.42 -6.13 12.09
N SER A 90 17.44 -6.02 11.23
CA SER A 90 17.30 -5.41 9.92
C SER A 90 16.55 -6.29 8.89
N LEU A 91 16.54 -7.61 9.09
CA LEU A 91 16.02 -8.60 8.15
C LEU A 91 14.68 -9.21 8.58
N VAL A 92 14.50 -9.48 9.87
CA VAL A 92 13.36 -10.25 10.40
C VAL A 92 12.31 -9.29 10.95
N GLU A 93 11.12 -9.29 10.34
CA GLU A 93 9.97 -8.51 10.82
C GLU A 93 9.21 -9.24 11.93
N LYS A 94 9.12 -10.58 11.83
CA LYS A 94 8.34 -11.38 12.78
C LYS A 94 8.88 -12.79 12.92
N VAL A 95 8.87 -13.27 14.15
CA VAL A 95 9.11 -14.67 14.48
C VAL A 95 7.79 -15.32 14.89
N ILE A 96 7.47 -16.45 14.26
CA ILE A 96 6.21 -17.18 14.45
C ILE A 96 6.56 -18.59 14.93
N ALA A 97 6.18 -18.92 16.16
CA ALA A 97 6.26 -20.29 16.66
C ALA A 97 5.11 -21.10 16.06
N GLU A 98 5.42 -22.02 15.13
CA GLU A 98 4.40 -22.89 14.53
C GLU A 98 4.11 -24.12 15.39
N SER A 99 5.16 -24.70 15.98
CA SER A 99 5.08 -25.89 16.83
C SER A 99 6.29 -25.96 17.77
N GLN A 100 6.36 -26.99 18.62
CA GLN A 100 7.50 -27.20 19.52
C GLN A 100 8.84 -27.39 18.79
N THR A 101 8.82 -27.81 17.52
CA THR A 101 10.04 -28.08 16.75
C THR A 101 10.14 -27.25 15.47
N ARG A 102 9.26 -26.26 15.28
CA ARG A 102 9.22 -25.49 14.03
C ARG A 102 8.97 -24.03 14.28
N ILE A 103 9.83 -23.21 13.70
CA ILE A 103 9.76 -21.76 13.76
C ILE A 103 9.71 -21.20 12.34
N ARG A 104 8.98 -20.10 12.15
CA ARG A 104 8.92 -19.37 10.89
C ARG A 104 9.33 -17.93 11.09
N PHE A 105 10.29 -17.49 10.30
CA PHE A 105 10.74 -16.11 10.22
C PHE A 105 10.07 -15.44 9.04
N ARG A 106 9.39 -14.32 9.29
CA ARG A 106 8.95 -13.42 8.24
C ARG A 106 9.99 -12.33 8.07
N LEU A 107 10.53 -12.22 6.87
CA LEU A 107 11.53 -11.22 6.51
C LEU A 107 10.89 -9.96 5.94
N CYS A 108 11.65 -8.88 5.97
CA CYS A 108 11.35 -7.64 5.27
C CYS A 108 11.02 -7.90 3.79
N GLY A 109 9.85 -7.45 3.34
CA GLY A 109 9.38 -7.71 1.96
C GLY A 109 8.53 -8.98 1.81
N GLY A 110 8.12 -9.60 2.92
CA GLY A 110 7.06 -10.62 2.94
C GLY A 110 7.52 -12.06 2.65
N LEU A 111 8.82 -12.30 2.53
CA LEU A 111 9.35 -13.66 2.44
C LEU A 111 9.20 -14.38 3.78
N GLU A 112 8.91 -15.67 3.73
CA GLU A 112 8.81 -16.50 4.93
C GLU A 112 9.79 -17.67 4.83
N LEU A 113 10.62 -17.83 5.85
CA LEU A 113 11.58 -18.92 6.01
C LEU A 113 11.15 -19.78 7.20
N ALA A 114 11.01 -21.08 6.99
CA ALA A 114 10.66 -22.02 8.04
C ALA A 114 11.87 -22.87 8.40
N GLU A 115 12.22 -22.91 9.67
CA GLU A 115 13.33 -23.66 10.21
C GLU A 115 12.82 -24.74 11.18
N GLN A 116 13.46 -25.90 11.15
CA GLN A 116 13.24 -26.97 12.13
C GLN A 116 14.22 -26.77 13.27
N LEU A 117 13.70 -26.73 14.49
CA LEU A 117 14.54 -26.69 15.69
C LEU A 117 15.04 -28.10 15.95
N GLU A 118 16.36 -28.28 15.98
CA GLU A 118 16.94 -29.52 16.46
C GLU A 118 16.59 -29.68 17.95
N VAL A 119 15.83 -30.73 18.26
CA VAL A 119 15.61 -31.11 19.65
C VAL A 119 16.92 -31.70 20.13
N ALA A 120 17.72 -30.92 20.87
CA ALA A 120 18.83 -31.47 21.62
C ALA A 120 18.24 -32.52 22.58
N ALA A 121 18.46 -33.81 22.28
CA ALA A 121 18.13 -34.89 23.19
C ALA A 121 18.86 -34.61 24.50
N ARG A 122 18.09 -34.32 25.56
CA ARG A 122 18.60 -34.09 26.91
C ARG A 122 19.23 -35.35 27.49
#